data_AF-A0A9D1G8S8-F1
#
_entry.id   AF-A0A9D1G8S8-F1
#
_cell.length_a   1.000
_cell.length_b   1.000
_cell.length_c   1.000
_cell.angle_alpha   90.00
_cell.angle_beta   90.00
_cell.angle_gamma   90.00
#
_symmetry.space_group_name_H-M   'P 1'
#
loop_
_entity.id
_entity.type
_entity.pdbx_description
1 polymer ?
#
loop_
_entity_poly.entity_id
_entity_poly.type
_entity_poly.pdbx_seq_one_letter_code
_entity_poly.pdbx_strand_id
1 'polypeptide(L)' 'MSRNWLSKKEFVDKYGYSDSTFNRRKEECLETQYRDAFIQPSKYELWIDEDIYQEFLIYKSKNRFKAKVEAAKNAVERW' A
#
# COMPACT_ATOMS: atom_id res chain seq x y z
N MET A 1 18.73 14.31 -5.30
CA MET A 1 18.47 13.00 -4.68
C MET A 1 17.90 12.09 -5.74
N SER A 2 18.46 10.90 -5.94
CA SER A 2 17.91 9.89 -6.85
C SER A 2 16.56 9.43 -6.31
N ARG A 3 15.49 9.48 -7.12
CA ARG A 3 14.21 8.88 -6.73
C ARG A 3 14.38 7.36 -6.71
N ASN A 4 13.96 6.72 -5.63
CA ASN A 4 14.10 5.28 -5.43
C ASN A 4 12.92 4.55 -6.08
N TRP A 5 12.86 4.62 -7.42
CA TRP A 5 11.81 4.00 -8.20
C TRP A 5 12.13 2.56 -8.51
N LEU A 6 11.14 1.69 -8.32
CA LEU A 6 11.21 0.26 -8.59
C LEU A 6 10.35 -0.09 -9.80
N SER A 7 10.82 -1.01 -10.63
CA SER A 7 9.94 -1.73 -11.56
C SER A 7 9.01 -2.67 -10.80
N LYS A 8 7.93 -3.14 -11.44
CA LYS A 8 7.07 -4.18 -10.86
C LYS A 8 7.87 -5.40 -10.41
N LYS A 9 8.86 -5.84 -11.20
CA LYS A 9 9.65 -7.04 -10.90
C LYS A 9 10.48 -6.85 -9.63
N GLU A 10 11.22 -5.75 -9.54
CA GLU A 10 12.04 -5.43 -8.36
C GLU A 10 11.18 -5.25 -7.11
N PHE A 11 10.04 -4.58 -7.26
CA PHE A 11 9.10 -4.39 -6.17
C PHE A 11 8.55 -5.71 -5.63
N VAL A 12 8.09 -6.59 -6.53
CA VAL A 12 7.54 -7.90 -6.16
C VAL A 12 8.59 -8.76 -5.46
N ASP A 13 9.82 -8.77 -5.96
CA ASP A 13 10.95 -9.50 -5.37
C ASP A 13 11.32 -8.95 -3.99
N LYS A 14 11.51 -7.62 -3.89
CA LYS A 14 11.90 -6.94 -2.64
C LYS A 14 10.92 -7.15 -1.50
N TYR A 15 9.62 -7.11 -1.80
CA TYR A 15 8.56 -7.26 -0.80
C TYR A 15 8.08 -8.71 -0.64
N GLY A 16 8.62 -9.65 -1.43
CA GLY A 16 8.23 -11.06 -1.41
C GLY A 16 6.75 -11.29 -1.75
N TYR A 17 6.20 -10.49 -2.66
CA TYR A 17 4.78 -10.55 -3.02
C TYR A 17 4.51 -11.53 -4.15
N SER A 18 3.28 -12.05 -4.21
CA SER A 18 2.75 -12.65 -5.43
C SER A 18 2.18 -11.56 -6.34
N ASP A 19 1.98 -11.87 -7.63
CA ASP A 19 1.30 -10.96 -8.56
C ASP A 19 -0.11 -10.57 -8.08
N SER A 20 -0.85 -11.52 -7.50
CA SER A 20 -2.17 -11.26 -6.91
C SER A 20 -2.09 -10.30 -5.71
N THR A 21 -1.06 -10.46 -4.86
CA THR A 21 -0.82 -9.56 -3.72
C THR A 21 -0.44 -8.18 -4.21
N PHE A 22 0.41 -8.09 -5.24
CA PHE A 22 0.77 -6.82 -5.87
C PHE A 22 -0.45 -6.07 -6.38
N ASN A 23 -1.31 -6.71 -7.17
CA ASN A 23 -2.50 -6.06 -7.74
C ASN A 23 -3.44 -5.54 -6.63
N ARG A 24 -3.71 -6.37 -5.62
CA ARG A 24 -4.52 -5.95 -4.46
C ARG A 24 -3.90 -4.75 -3.74
N ARG A 25 -2.59 -4.77 -3.51
CA ARG A 25 -1.87 -3.65 -2.86
C ARG A 25 -1.89 -2.38 -3.69
N LYS A 26 -1.79 -2.52 -5.01
CA LYS A 26 -1.90 -1.39 -5.94
C LYS A 26 -3.29 -0.76 -5.85
N GLU A 27 -4.35 -1.55 -5.96
CA GLU A 27 -5.74 -1.08 -5.86
C GLU A 27 -5.98 -0.35 -4.53
N GLU A 28 -5.66 -0.98 -3.40
CA GLU A 28 -5.78 -0.36 -2.07
C GLU A 28 -4.99 0.95 -1.95
N CYS A 29 -3.83 1.06 -2.58
CA CYS A 29 -3.00 2.26 -2.53
C CYS A 29 -3.59 3.39 -3.39
N LEU A 30 -4.09 3.06 -4.58
CA LEU A 30 -4.74 4.00 -5.49
C LEU A 30 -6.02 4.62 -4.92
N GLU A 31 -6.69 3.93 -4.00
CA GLU A 31 -7.85 4.44 -3.27
C GLU A 31 -7.50 5.41 -2.12
N THR A 32 -6.21 5.69 -1.90
CA THR A 32 -5.74 6.53 -0.79
C THR A 32 -5.03 7.78 -1.30
N GLN A 33 -4.67 8.68 -0.38
CA GLN A 33 -3.80 9.83 -0.65
C GLN A 33 -2.40 9.45 -1.16
N TYR A 34 -2.01 8.18 -1.07
CA TYR A 34 -0.70 7.67 -1.49
C TYR A 34 -0.69 7.12 -2.92
N ARG A 35 -1.74 7.40 -3.72
CA ARG A 35 -1.88 6.93 -5.11
C ARG A 35 -0.66 7.21 -5.98
N ASP A 36 0.08 8.28 -5.68
CA ASP A 36 1.28 8.70 -6.41
C ASP A 36 2.45 7.72 -6.26
N ALA A 37 2.35 6.75 -5.34
CA ALA A 37 3.29 5.64 -5.25
C ALA A 37 3.33 4.79 -6.54
N PHE A 38 2.24 4.73 -7.31
CA PHE A 38 2.18 3.97 -8.56
C PHE A 38 2.14 4.91 -9.77
N ILE A 39 3.28 5.05 -10.42
CA ILE A 39 3.49 5.96 -11.54
C ILE A 39 3.30 5.17 -12.84
N GLN A 40 2.20 5.46 -13.55
CA GLN A 40 1.83 4.78 -14.79
C GLN A 40 1.65 5.80 -15.93
N PRO A 41 2.74 6.22 -16.62
CA PRO A 41 2.68 7.18 -17.71
C PRO A 41 1.97 6.61 -18.96
N SER A 42 2.02 5.29 -19.14
CA SER A 42 1.40 4.58 -20.25
C SER A 42 0.87 3.21 -19.81
N LYS A 43 0.19 2.50 -20.72
CA LYS A 43 -0.30 1.14 -20.45
C LYS A 43 0.84 0.13 -20.18
N TYR A 44 2.02 0.38 -20.73
CA TYR A 44 3.15 -0.57 -20.72
C TYR A 44 4.22 -0.24 -19.69
N GLU A 45 4.13 0.93 -19.04
CA GLU A 45 5.11 1.40 -18.08
C GLU A 45 4.49 1.53 -16.69
N LEU A 46 5.16 0.95 -15.71
CA LEU A 46 4.77 1.05 -14.31
C LEU A 46 6.02 1.16 -13.45
N TRP A 47 6.14 2.31 -12.78
CA TRP A 47 7.17 2.58 -11.78
C TRP A 47 6.50 2.71 -10.43
N ILE A 48 7.17 2.23 -9.39
CA ILE A 48 6.71 2.32 -8.02
C ILE A 48 7.66 3.24 -7.27
N ASP A 49 7.16 4.36 -6.78
CA ASP A 49 7.88 5.22 -5.85
C ASP A 49 7.86 4.57 -4.46
N GLU A 50 8.99 4.00 -4.07
CA GLU A 50 9.08 3.20 -2.85
C GLU A 50 8.84 4.04 -1.59
N ASP A 51 9.31 5.29 -1.58
CA ASP A 51 9.22 6.14 -0.38
C ASP A 51 7.74 6.41 -0.06
N ILE A 52 6.94 6.78 -1.08
CA ILE A 52 5.49 6.98 -0.93
C ILE A 52 4.80 5.66 -0.59
N TYR A 53 5.23 4.55 -1.18
CA TYR A 53 4.65 3.23 -0.89
C TYR A 53 4.87 2.82 0.59
N GLN A 54 6.03 3.11 1.17
CA GLN A 54 6.30 2.85 2.58
C GLN A 54 5.41 3.69 3.49
N GLU A 55 5.13 4.94 3.15
CA GLU A 55 4.14 5.76 3.87
C GLU A 55 2.74 5.15 3.80
N PHE A 56 2.33 4.63 2.65
CA PHE A 56 1.09 3.88 2.50
C PHE A 56 1.06 2.65 3.44
N LEU A 57 2.16 1.89 3.56
CA LEU A 57 2.22 0.75 4.49
C LEU A 57 2.05 1.19 5.95
N ILE A 58 2.65 2.30 6.35
CA ILE A 58 2.49 2.88 7.69
C ILE A 58 1.03 3.28 7.91
N TYR A 59 0.42 3.97 6.95
CA TYR A 59 -0.99 4.35 6.99
C TYR A 59 -1.91 3.12 7.12
N LYS A 60 -1.70 2.10 6.27
CA LYS A 60 -2.48 0.86 6.30
C LYS A 60 -2.36 0.14 7.64
N SER A 61 -1.16 0.11 8.21
CA SER A 61 -0.90 -0.45 9.54
C SER A 61 -1.72 0.30 10.60
N LYS A 62 -1.63 1.64 10.64
CA LYS A 62 -2.38 2.48 11.58
C LYS A 62 -3.89 2.25 11.48
N ASN A 63 -4.44 2.15 10.27
CA ASN A 63 -5.87 1.90 10.09
C ASN A 63 -6.29 0.50 10.56
N ARG A 64 -5.47 -0.53 10.34
CA ARG A 64 -5.73 -1.86 10.88
C ARG A 64 -5.81 -1.86 12.40
N PHE A 65 -4.93 -1.12 13.07
CA PHE A 65 -4.97 -0.97 14.53
C PHE A 65 -6.21 -0.19 14.99
N LYS A 66 -6.56 0.93 14.33
CA LYS A 66 -7.78 1.69 14.64
C LYS A 66 -9.02 0.81 14.54
N ALA A 67 -9.17 0.04 13.46
CA ALA A 67 -10.30 -0.86 13.26
C ALA A 67 -10.40 -1.92 14.37
N LYS A 68 -9.27 -2.46 14.84
CA LYS A 68 -9.25 -3.41 15.96
C LYS A 68 -9.68 -2.76 17.29
N VAL A 69 -9.18 -1.56 17.58
CA VAL A 69 -9.55 -0.83 18.79
C VAL A 69 -11.04 -0.50 18.77
N GLU A 70 -11.55 -0.06 17.63
CA GLU A 70 -12.96 0.27 17.46
C GLU A 70 -13.86 -0.97 17.62
N ALA A 71 -13.49 -2.09 17.01
CA ALA A 71 -14.20 -3.37 17.20
C ALA A 71 -14.22 -3.81 18.68
N ALA A 72 -13.11 -3.61 19.41
CA ALA A 72 -13.04 -3.93 20.84
C ALA A 72 -13.95 -3.03 21.68
N LYS A 73 -13.98 -1.71 21.42
CA LYS A 73 -14.90 -0.77 22.11
C LYS A 73 -16.36 -1.15 21.90
N ASN A 74 -16.76 -1.37 20.64
CA ASN A 74 -18.12 -1.77 20.29
C ASN A 74 -18.53 -3.12 20.90
N ALA A 75 -17.58 -4.01 21.18
CA ALA A 75 -17.85 -5.26 21.88
C ALA A 75 -18.10 -5.03 23.39
N VAL A 76 -17.40 -4.08 24.02
CA VAL A 76 -17.57 -3.74 25.45
C VAL A 76 -18.88 -2.97 25.68
N GLU A 77 -19.25 -2.02 24.81
CA GLU A 77 -20.49 -1.23 24.95
C GLU A 77 -21.78 -2.04 24.75
N ARG A 78 -21.67 -3.26 24.19
CA ARG A 78 -22.81 -4.16 23.96
C ARG A 78 -23.10 -5.10 25.14
N TRP A 79 -22.28 -5.08 26.19
CA TRP A 79 -22.45 -5.83 27.44
C TRP A 79 -22.95 -4.90 28.54
#